data_AF-A0A0T1SC37-F1
#
_entry.id   AF-A0A0T1SC37-F1
#
_cell.length_a   1.000
_cell.length_b   1.000
_cell.length_c   1.000
_cell.angle_alpha   90.00
_cell.angle_beta   90.00
_cell.angle_gamma   90.00
#
_symmetry.space_group_name_H-M   'P 1'
#
loop_
_entity.id
_entity.type
_entity.pdbx_description
1 polymer ?
#
loop_
_entity_poly.entity_id
_entity_poly.type
_entity_poly.pdbx_seq_one_letter_code
_entity_poly.pdbx_strand_id
1 'polypeptide(L)'
;MAELKIRDDRPAGRLEAFDGDTFVGVVIYSVLDDEPHALVAVHTIVEEAHEGKGIAAALVREFYAIAAGEDVPVVPLCPYAAAWAERHPDEAPVAPADVVRAAKRRLKATPDLW
;
A
#
# COMPACT_ATOMS: atom_id res chain seq x y z
N MET A 1 5.58 24.92 -2.97
CA MET A 1 5.04 23.68 -2.39
C MET A 1 4.45 22.93 -3.55
N ALA A 2 5.22 22.03 -4.17
CA ALA A 2 4.67 21.26 -5.27
C ALA A 2 3.62 20.29 -4.72
N GLU A 3 2.50 20.19 -5.41
CA GLU A 3 1.36 19.38 -5.00
C GLU A 3 1.69 17.92 -5.29
N LEU A 4 1.93 17.12 -4.24
CA LEU A 4 2.11 15.68 -4.38
C LEU A 4 0.78 15.08 -4.84
N LYS A 5 0.76 14.49 -6.04
CA LYS A 5 -0.42 13.82 -6.60
C LYS A 5 -0.26 12.32 -6.45
N ILE A 6 -1.27 11.66 -5.89
CA ILE A 6 -1.29 10.21 -5.77
C ILE A 6 -2.36 9.67 -6.74
N ARG A 7 -1.99 8.65 -7.51
CA ARG A 7 -2.86 8.01 -8.51
C ARG A 7 -2.88 6.51 -8.29
N ASP A 8 -4.08 5.95 -8.22
CA ASP A 8 -4.28 4.52 -8.14
C ASP A 8 -4.42 3.88 -9.53
N ASP A 9 -3.42 3.09 -9.93
CA ASP A 9 -3.45 2.21 -11.10
C ASP A 9 -3.70 0.76 -10.62
N ARG A 10 -4.96 0.52 -10.27
CA ARG A 10 -5.44 -0.75 -9.72
C ARG A 10 -5.26 -1.95 -10.66
N PRO A 11 -5.50 -1.84 -11.98
CA PRO A 11 -5.18 -2.92 -12.92
C PRO A 11 -3.69 -3.29 -12.92
N ALA A 12 -2.79 -2.33 -12.64
CA ALA A 12 -1.36 -2.59 -12.53
C ALA A 12 -0.89 -2.96 -11.11
N GLY A 13 -1.77 -2.88 -10.11
CA GLY A 13 -1.43 -3.10 -8.70
C GLY A 13 -0.46 -2.04 -8.14
N ARG A 14 -0.64 -0.78 -8.55
CA ARG A 14 0.29 0.32 -8.22
C ARG A 14 -0.43 1.57 -7.76
N LEU A 15 -0.09 2.04 -6.57
CA LEU A 15 -0.45 3.37 -6.10
C LEU A 15 0.76 4.28 -6.28
N GLU A 16 0.72 5.17 -7.26
CA GLU A 16 1.86 5.95 -7.71
C GLU A 16 1.79 7.38 -7.17
N ALA A 17 2.94 7.94 -6.77
CA ALA A 17 3.07 9.33 -6.38
C ALA A 17 3.85 10.12 -7.43
N PHE A 18 3.36 11.33 -7.71
CA PHE A 18 3.94 12.27 -8.66
C PHE A 18 4.17 13.63 -8.00
N ASP A 19 5.35 14.20 -8.22
CA ASP A 19 5.65 15.60 -7.95
C ASP A 19 5.54 16.37 -9.28
N GLY A 20 4.41 17.07 -9.46
CA GLY A 20 4.02 17.58 -10.77
C GLY A 20 3.75 16.43 -11.76
N ASP A 21 4.60 16.32 -12.79
CA ASP A 21 4.57 15.24 -13.79
C ASP A 21 5.67 14.19 -13.57
N THR A 22 6.50 14.36 -12.53
CA THR A 22 7.63 13.47 -12.23
C THR A 22 7.16 12.35 -11.30
N PHE A 23 7.36 11.10 -11.70
CA PHE A 23 7.16 9.96 -10.81
C PHE A 23 8.19 10.01 -9.68
N VAL A 24 7.73 9.89 -8.42
CA VAL A 24 8.59 9.99 -7.23
C VAL A 24 8.46 8.81 -6.26
N GLY A 25 7.49 7.93 -6.46
CA GLY A 25 7.36 6.72 -5.65
C GLY A 25 6.12 5.91 -5.96
N VAL A 26 6.04 4.71 -5.39
CA VAL A 26 4.94 3.78 -5.59
C VAL A 26 4.75 2.86 -4.40
N VAL A 27 3.50 2.49 -4.12
CA VAL A 27 3.15 1.29 -3.35
C VAL A 27 2.70 0.23 -4.35
N ILE A 28 3.46 -0.85 -4.44
CA ILE A 28 3.09 -2.05 -5.20
C ILE A 28 2.21 -2.89 -4.27
N TYR A 29 1.02 -3.22 -4.73
CA TYR A 29 0.03 -3.94 -3.95
C TYR A 29 -0.69 -5.02 -4.77
N SER A 30 -1.36 -5.92 -4.06
CA SER A 30 -2.24 -6.93 -4.66
C SER A 30 -3.64 -6.80 -4.06
N VAL A 31 -4.65 -7.04 -4.88
CA VAL A 31 -6.05 -7.11 -4.44
C VAL A 31 -6.40 -8.57 -4.18
N LEU A 32 -6.98 -8.85 -3.03
CA LEU A 32 -7.66 -10.11 -2.76
C LEU A 32 -9.14 -9.91 -3.06
N ASP A 33 -9.57 -10.29 -4.26
CA ASP A 33 -10.97 -10.14 -4.65
C ASP A 33 -11.89 -11.18 -4.00
N ASP A 34 -11.36 -12.36 -3.67
CA ASP A 34 -12.08 -13.45 -3.00
C ASP A 34 -12.20 -13.21 -1.47
N GLU A 35 -13.25 -13.75 -0.83
CA GLU A 35 -13.40 -13.64 0.62
C GLU A 35 -12.26 -14.35 1.40
N PRO A 36 -11.63 -13.68 2.38
CA PRO A 36 -11.88 -12.29 2.77
C PRO A 36 -11.19 -11.27 1.83
N HIS A 37 -11.96 -10.26 1.42
CA HIS A 37 -11.46 -9.19 0.57
C HIS A 37 -10.44 -8.33 1.33
N ALA A 38 -9.33 -7.96 0.68
CA ALA A 38 -8.30 -7.13 1.29
C ALA A 38 -7.34 -6.51 0.27
N LEU A 39 -6.72 -5.39 0.64
CA LEU A 39 -5.63 -4.79 -0.10
C LEU A 39 -4.28 -5.14 0.55
N VAL A 40 -3.35 -5.70 -0.22
CA VAL A 40 -2.08 -6.21 0.32
C VAL A 40 -0.94 -5.33 -0.14
N ALA A 41 -0.37 -4.51 0.74
CA ALA A 41 0.81 -3.70 0.41
C ALA A 41 2.06 -4.60 0.40
N VAL A 42 2.59 -4.88 -0.79
CA VAL A 42 3.72 -5.79 -1.00
C VAL A 42 5.04 -5.04 -0.88
N HIS A 43 5.14 -3.87 -1.50
CA HIS A 43 6.38 -3.10 -1.49
C HIS A 43 6.11 -1.60 -1.61
N THR A 44 6.97 -0.78 -1.01
CA THR A 44 6.90 0.68 -1.09
C THR A 44 8.27 1.20 -1.53
N ILE A 45 8.30 1.94 -2.63
CA ILE A 45 9.52 2.49 -3.23
C ILE A 45 9.35 4.01 -3.35
N VAL A 46 10.42 4.75 -3.07
CA VAL A 46 10.52 6.19 -3.35
C VAL A 46 11.82 6.40 -4.11
N GLU A 47 11.80 7.27 -5.10
CA GLU A 47 13.01 7.64 -5.85
C GLU A 47 14.05 8.25 -4.89
N GLU A 48 15.31 7.82 -5.00
CA GLU A 48 16.40 8.22 -4.08
C GLU A 48 16.50 9.75 -3.93
N ALA A 49 16.36 10.49 -5.03
CA ALA A 49 16.37 11.96 -5.06
C ALA A 49 15.20 12.63 -4.30
N HIS A 50 14.22 11.84 -3.88
CA HIS A 50 12.99 12.27 -3.21
C HIS A 50 12.82 11.63 -1.82
N GLU A 51 13.80 10.87 -1.35
CA GLU A 51 13.84 10.36 0.02
C GLU A 51 13.86 11.50 1.07
N GLY A 52 13.40 11.18 2.28
CA GLY A 52 13.34 12.14 3.39
C GLY A 52 12.24 13.20 3.28
N LYS A 53 11.46 13.22 2.19
CA LYS A 53 10.37 14.18 1.95
C LYS A 53 8.99 13.71 2.44
N GLY A 54 8.91 12.55 3.08
CA GLY A 54 7.65 11.99 3.60
C GLY A 54 6.74 11.33 2.55
N ILE A 55 7.22 11.11 1.31
CA ILE A 55 6.43 10.55 0.21
C ILE A 55 5.94 9.13 0.50
N ALA A 56 6.82 8.27 1.04
CA ALA A 56 6.43 6.90 1.38
C ALA A 56 5.30 6.87 2.43
N ALA A 57 5.35 7.77 3.42
CA ALA A 57 4.28 7.88 4.42
C ALA A 57 2.98 8.39 3.79
N ALA A 58 3.04 9.37 2.88
CA ALA A 58 1.87 9.87 2.16
C ALA A 58 1.23 8.78 1.29
N LEU A 59 2.04 7.98 0.59
CA LEU A 59 1.58 6.84 -0.20
C LEU A 59 0.89 5.78 0.66
N VAL A 60 1.52 5.36 1.76
CA VAL A 60 0.92 4.35 2.64
C VAL A 60 -0.35 4.89 3.27
N ARG A 61 -0.37 6.14 3.71
CA ARG A 61 -1.56 6.80 4.25
C ARG A 61 -2.72 6.79 3.25
N GLU A 62 -2.47 7.20 2.01
CA GLU A 62 -3.49 7.21 0.96
C GLU A 62 -3.98 5.78 0.66
N PHE A 63 -3.07 4.79 0.67
CA PHE A 63 -3.43 3.40 0.48
C PHE A 63 -4.42 2.89 1.56
N TYR A 64 -4.20 3.25 2.83
CA TYR A 64 -5.15 2.94 3.90
C TYR A 64 -6.45 3.73 3.77
N ALA A 65 -6.41 4.98 3.31
CA ALA A 65 -7.61 5.78 3.08
C ALA A 65 -8.49 5.18 1.97
N ILE A 66 -7.90 4.70 0.88
CA ILE A 66 -8.60 3.96 -0.19
C ILE A 66 -9.26 2.70 0.38
N ALA A 67 -8.50 1.90 1.12
CA ALA A 67 -9.02 0.67 1.74
C ALA A 67 -10.17 0.95 2.72
N ALA A 68 -10.06 2.00 3.52
CA ALA A 68 -11.11 2.43 4.45
C ALA A 68 -12.37 2.91 3.71
N GLY A 69 -12.21 3.61 2.58
CA GLY A 69 -13.33 4.01 1.72
C GLY A 69 -14.07 2.82 1.08
N GLU A 70 -13.38 1.69 0.94
CA GLU A 70 -13.90 0.44 0.39
C GLU A 70 -14.36 -0.55 1.48
N ASP A 71 -14.22 -0.20 2.76
CA ASP A 71 -14.51 -1.05 3.92
C ASP A 71 -13.73 -2.38 3.92
N VAL A 72 -12.48 -2.34 3.44
CA VAL A 72 -11.62 -3.51 3.32
C VAL A 72 -10.34 -3.36 4.13
N PRO A 73 -9.85 -4.42 4.79
CA PRO A 73 -8.62 -4.37 5.56
C PRO A 73 -7.38 -4.29 4.65
N VAL A 74 -6.35 -3.59 5.14
CA VAL A 74 -5.02 -3.60 4.53
C VAL A 74 -4.11 -4.61 5.21
N VAL A 75 -3.45 -5.46 4.44
CA VAL A 75 -2.38 -6.33 4.91
C VAL A 75 -1.02 -5.76 4.52
N PRO A 76 -0.28 -5.13 5.45
CA PRO A 76 1.03 -4.55 5.15
C PRO A 76 2.13 -5.63 5.22
N LEU A 77 2.51 -6.20 4.07
CA LEU A 77 3.63 -7.14 4.00
C LEU A 77 4.97 -6.45 3.79
N CYS A 78 4.96 -5.25 3.21
CA CYS A 78 6.14 -4.40 3.18
C CYS A 78 6.54 -4.00 4.62
N PRO A 79 7.82 -4.19 5.03
CA PRO A 79 8.28 -3.77 6.35
C PRO A 79 8.05 -2.28 6.64
N TYR A 80 8.18 -1.43 5.62
CA TYR A 80 7.92 0.00 5.77
C TYR A 80 6.44 0.28 6.09
N ALA A 81 5.52 -0.29 5.31
CA ALA A 81 4.08 -0.11 5.53
C ALA A 81 3.64 -0.68 6.89
N ALA A 82 4.23 -1.79 7.32
CA ALA A 82 3.96 -2.38 8.63
C ALA A 82 4.44 -1.46 9.76
N ALA A 83 5.67 -0.97 9.69
CA ALA A 83 6.22 -0.03 10.68
C ALA A 83 5.47 1.31 10.70
N TRP A 84 4.97 1.77 9.55
CA TRP A 84 4.12 2.95 9.46
C TRP A 84 2.78 2.72 10.16
N ALA A 85 2.14 1.57 9.92
CA ALA A 85 0.86 1.21 10.54
C ALA A 85 0.95 1.09 12.06
N GLU A 86 2.02 0.48 12.58
CA GLU A 86 2.28 0.40 14.03
C GLU A 86 2.37 1.78 14.70
N ARG A 87 2.82 2.81 13.96
CA ARG A 87 2.93 4.19 14.44
C ARG A 87 1.64 4.99 14.28
N HIS A 88 0.70 4.54 13.47
CA HIS A 88 -0.54 5.25 13.12
C HIS A 88 -1.76 4.34 13.27
N PRO A 89 -2.03 3.77 14.45
CA PRO A 89 -3.11 2.78 14.63
C PRO A 89 -4.51 3.33 14.34
N ASP A 90 -4.71 4.65 14.48
CA ASP A 90 -5.99 5.31 14.18
C ASP A 90 -6.27 5.42 12.67
N GLU A 91 -5.22 5.48 11.86
CA GLU A 91 -5.29 5.59 10.39
C GLU A 91 -5.10 4.23 9.71
N ALA A 92 -4.36 3.34 10.36
CA ALA A 92 -3.99 2.01 9.89
C ALA A 92 -4.46 0.93 10.88
N PRO A 93 -5.76 0.60 10.89
CA PRO A 93 -6.26 -0.44 11.76
C PRO A 93 -5.62 -1.79 11.42
N VAL A 94 -5.36 -2.58 12.47
CA VAL A 94 -4.77 -3.91 12.31
C VAL A 94 -5.74 -4.83 11.59
N ALA A 95 -5.30 -5.41 10.46
CA ALA A 95 -6.11 -6.38 9.74
C ALA A 95 -6.40 -7.64 10.59
N PRO A 96 -7.60 -8.22 10.50
CA PRO A 96 -7.93 -9.47 11.17
C PRO A 96 -6.95 -10.61 10.82
N ALA A 97 -6.61 -11.43 11.81
CA ALA A 97 -5.55 -12.42 11.66
C ALA A 97 -5.83 -13.49 10.58
N ASP A 98 -7.10 -13.81 10.35
CA ASP A 98 -7.56 -14.71 9.29
C ASP A 98 -7.35 -14.11 7.89
N VAL A 99 -7.61 -12.82 7.72
CA VAL A 99 -7.33 -12.06 6.48
C VAL A 99 -5.84 -12.06 6.19
N VAL A 100 -5.01 -11.74 7.19
CA VAL A 100 -3.54 -11.76 7.05
C VAL A 100 -3.04 -13.14 6.62
N ARG A 101 -3.62 -14.22 7.19
CA ARG A 101 -3.28 -15.59 6.78
C ARG A 101 -3.73 -15.90 5.34
N ALA A 102 -4.91 -15.44 4.93
CA ALA A 102 -5.40 -15.61 3.56
C ALA A 102 -4.49 -14.91 2.54
N ALA A 103 -4.13 -13.65 2.81
CA ALA A 103 -3.22 -12.87 1.98
C ALA A 103 -1.86 -13.55 1.78
N LYS A 104 -1.23 -14.00 2.87
CA LYS A 104 0.06 -14.70 2.81
C LYS A 104 -0.03 -16.01 2.02
N ARG A 105 -1.13 -16.76 2.13
CA ARG A 105 -1.33 -17.99 1.34
C ARG A 105 -1.47 -17.69 -0.15
N ARG A 106 -2.22 -16.65 -0.52
CA ARG A 106 -2.44 -16.28 -1.92
C ARG A 106 -1.14 -15.85 -2.58
N LEU A 107 -0.36 -14.97 -1.94
CA LEU A 107 0.93 -14.55 -2.48
C LEU A 107 1.90 -15.71 -2.68
N LYS A 108 1.95 -16.66 -1.74
CA LYS A 108 2.76 -17.87 -1.91
C LYS A 108 2.31 -18.74 -3.09
N ALA A 109 1.02 -18.70 -3.43
CA ALA A 109 0.44 -19.45 -4.55
C ALA A 109 0.58 -18.73 -5.90
N THR A 110 1.05 -17.47 -5.92
CA THR A 110 1.21 -16.65 -7.13
C THR A 110 2.64 -16.09 -7.17
N PRO A 111 3.65 -16.92 -7.48
CA PRO A 111 5.07 -16.53 -7.42
C PRO A 111 5.49 -15.51 -8.48
N ASP A 112 4.68 -15.26 -9.52
CA ASP A 112 4.99 -14.32 -10.60
C ASP A 112 4.77 -12.83 -10.25
N LEU A 113 4.45 -12.52 -8.99
CA LEU A 113 4.20 -11.16 -8.49
C LEU A 113 5.44 -10.49 -7.84
N TRP A 114 6.63 -11.12 -7.94
CA TRP A 114 7.91 -10.61 -7.41
C TRP A 114 8.96 -10.43 -8.50
#